data_AF-A0A8S4GH91-F1
#
_entry.id   AF-A0A8S4GH91-F1
#
_cell.length_a   1.000
_cell.length_b   1.000
_cell.length_c   1.000
_cell.angle_alpha   90.00
_cell.angle_beta   90.00
_cell.angle_gamma   90.00
#
_symmetry.space_group_name_H-M   'P 1'
#
loop_
_entity.id
_entity.type
_entity.pdbx_description
1 polymer ?
#
loop_
_entity_poly.entity_id
_entity_poly.type
_entity_poly.pdbx_seq_one_letter_code
_entity_poly.pdbx_strand_id
1 'polypeptide(L)'
;MTFSKEGKMWVPLKTCKLAVAVYNWKGDVQCGLPLEIGDSVQIFEENGGWYRGFCIKNRSSWGIFPTGVVSIRPCSVKGTGVNAIVEPKDDPLVKEIANVLREWARLWKKLYVERETYRFSAVAKVMRELLAGRRALVAGTLTQDQTRALRLRLVAKLDWGNR
;
A
#
# COMPACT_ATOMS: atom_id res chain seq x y z
N MET A 1 23.35 -14.73 36.41
CA MET A 1 23.55 -13.63 35.45
C MET A 1 22.24 -12.88 35.31
N THR A 2 22.25 -11.63 35.75
CA THR A 2 21.10 -10.73 35.88
C THR A 2 20.62 -10.26 34.51
N PHE A 3 19.45 -10.73 34.07
CA PHE A 3 18.71 -10.08 32.98
C PHE A 3 18.20 -8.74 33.50
N SER A 4 18.72 -7.65 32.93
CA SER A 4 18.34 -6.29 33.31
C SER A 4 16.85 -6.05 33.06
N LYS A 5 16.18 -5.57 34.10
CA LYS A 5 14.86 -4.95 34.04
C LYS A 5 14.96 -3.63 33.28
N GLU A 6 14.75 -3.64 31.98
CA GLU A 6 14.30 -2.45 31.25
C GLU A 6 13.05 -2.83 30.48
N GLY A 7 11.91 -2.83 31.17
CA GLY A 7 10.60 -2.89 30.53
C GLY A 7 10.41 -1.61 29.72
N LYS A 8 10.83 -1.62 28.45
CA LYS A 8 10.59 -0.49 27.56
C LYS A 8 9.08 -0.31 27.44
N MET A 9 8.60 0.83 27.93
CA MET A 9 7.20 1.24 27.87
C MET A 9 6.86 1.58 26.41
N TRP A 10 5.60 1.38 25.99
CA TRP A 10 5.13 1.86 24.69
C TRP A 10 5.27 3.38 24.62
N VAL A 11 5.93 3.87 23.57
CA VAL A 11 6.15 5.32 23.38
C VAL A 11 5.25 5.81 22.24
N PRO A 12 4.32 6.75 22.52
CA PRO A 12 3.54 7.41 21.48
C PRO A 12 4.44 8.19 20.52
N LEU A 13 4.16 8.03 19.22
CA LEU A 13 4.82 8.82 18.19
C LEU A 13 4.29 10.25 18.19
N LYS A 14 5.20 11.23 18.12
CA LYS A 14 4.84 12.65 17.94
C LYS A 14 3.97 12.86 16.69
N THR A 15 4.27 12.10 15.64
CA THR A 15 3.53 12.06 14.38
C THR A 15 3.31 10.60 13.97
N CYS A 16 2.08 10.27 13.59
CA CYS A 16 1.79 8.93 13.08
C CYS A 16 2.63 8.63 11.83
N LYS A 17 3.04 7.36 11.67
CA LYS A 17 3.72 6.88 10.46
C LYS A 17 2.74 6.08 9.61
N LEU A 18 2.90 6.15 8.30
CA LEU A 18 2.29 5.23 7.36
C LEU A 18 3.32 4.16 7.02
N ALA A 19 2.92 2.89 7.00
CA ALA A 19 3.77 1.81 6.53
C ALA A 19 3.00 0.81 5.67
N VAL A 20 3.73 0.01 4.89
CA VAL A 20 3.18 -1.09 4.11
C VAL A 20 3.89 -2.38 4.53
N ALA A 21 3.12 -3.43 4.78
CA ALA A 21 3.66 -4.76 5.06
C ALA A 21 4.48 -5.29 3.88
N VAL A 22 5.71 -5.71 4.15
CA VAL A 22 6.64 -6.29 3.17
C VAL A 22 6.80 -7.79 3.34
N TYR A 23 6.20 -8.35 4.39
CA TYR A 23 6.18 -9.78 4.67
C TYR A 23 4.85 -10.20 5.30
N ASN A 24 4.45 -11.45 5.11
CA ASN A 24 3.26 -12.00 5.76
C ASN A 24 3.58 -12.33 7.23
N TRP A 25 2.82 -11.78 8.16
CA TRP A 25 2.98 -12.04 9.59
C TRP A 25 1.66 -12.47 10.22
N LYS A 26 1.66 -13.63 10.87
CA LYS A 26 0.43 -14.28 11.36
C LYS A 26 -0.18 -13.64 12.60
N GLY A 27 0.58 -12.81 13.33
CA GLY A 27 0.09 -12.23 14.58
C GLY A 27 0.11 -13.17 15.77
N ASP A 28 0.99 -14.19 15.77
CA ASP A 28 1.07 -15.26 16.80
C ASP A 28 1.66 -14.77 18.14
N VAL A 29 1.20 -13.61 18.64
CA VAL A 29 1.56 -13.00 19.93
C VAL A 29 0.32 -12.34 20.53
N GLN A 30 0.36 -12.07 21.84
CA GLN A 30 -0.72 -11.33 22.50
C GLN A 30 -0.88 -9.94 21.86
N CYS A 31 -2.12 -9.59 21.50
CA CYS A 31 -2.46 -8.35 20.79
C CYS A 31 -1.76 -8.19 19.43
N GLY A 32 -1.31 -9.28 18.80
CA GLY A 32 -0.72 -9.26 17.47
C GLY A 32 -1.74 -8.84 16.41
N LEU A 33 -1.33 -7.93 15.51
CA LEU A 33 -2.10 -7.57 14.32
C LEU A 33 -1.62 -8.39 13.12
N PRO A 34 -2.35 -9.41 12.64
CA PRO A 34 -1.95 -10.14 11.44
C PRO A 34 -1.82 -9.20 10.25
N LEU A 35 -0.77 -9.38 9.44
CA LEU A 35 -0.48 -8.56 8.26
C LEU A 35 -0.23 -9.45 7.04
N GLU A 36 -0.85 -9.10 5.93
CA GLU A 36 -0.51 -9.65 4.61
C GLU A 36 0.35 -8.66 3.83
N ILE A 37 1.23 -9.18 2.98
CA ILE A 37 2.09 -8.36 2.12
C ILE A 37 1.24 -7.37 1.31
N GLY A 38 1.62 -6.09 1.37
CA GLY A 38 0.89 -5.00 0.73
C GLY A 38 -0.22 -4.37 1.59
N ASP A 39 -0.48 -4.84 2.80
CA ASP A 39 -1.37 -4.14 3.72
C ASP A 39 -0.77 -2.82 4.19
N SER A 40 -1.58 -1.76 4.17
CA SER A 40 -1.20 -0.44 4.66
C SER A 40 -1.64 -0.30 6.12
N VAL A 41 -0.70 0.11 6.97
CA VAL A 41 -0.93 0.29 8.40
C VAL A 41 -0.59 1.71 8.83
N GLN A 42 -1.36 2.26 9.76
CA GLN A 42 -1.04 3.49 10.46
C GLN A 42 -0.43 3.12 11.81
N ILE A 43 0.76 3.66 12.09
CA ILE A 43 1.52 3.41 13.33
C ILE A 43 1.42 4.66 14.21
N PHE A 44 1.10 4.46 15.49
CA PHE A 44 0.97 5.53 16.47
C PHE A 44 1.82 5.32 17.73
N GLU A 45 2.34 4.12 18.00
CA GLU A 45 3.30 3.85 19.08
C GLU A 45 4.44 2.94 18.59
N GLU A 46 5.59 3.01 19.26
CA GLU A 46 6.72 2.11 19.05
C GLU A 46 7.33 1.62 20.37
N ASN A 47 7.90 0.41 20.35
CA ASN A 47 8.61 -0.18 21.47
C ASN A 47 9.71 -1.14 20.97
N GLY A 48 10.96 -0.67 20.99
CA GLY A 48 12.15 -1.55 20.97
C GLY A 48 12.22 -2.62 19.87
N GLY A 49 11.63 -2.39 18.70
CA GLY A 49 11.52 -3.40 17.63
C GLY A 49 10.08 -3.76 17.23
N TRP A 50 9.10 -3.22 17.94
CA TRP A 50 7.68 -3.37 17.66
C TRP A 50 7.02 -2.03 17.36
N TYR A 51 6.02 -2.09 16.50
CA TYR A 51 5.07 -1.01 16.24
C TYR A 51 3.70 -1.41 16.75
N ARG A 52 2.91 -0.39 17.12
CA ARG A 52 1.47 -0.53 17.36
C ARG A 52 0.71 0.36 16.39
N GLY A 53 -0.32 -0.23 15.81
CA GLY A 53 -1.05 0.39 14.72
C GLY A 53 -2.37 -0.29 14.43
N PHE A 54 -3.02 0.16 13.37
CA PHE A 54 -4.20 -0.49 12.80
C PHE A 54 -4.10 -0.57 11.27
N CYS A 55 -4.81 -1.53 10.69
CA CYS A 55 -4.92 -1.65 9.24
C CYS A 55 -5.82 -0.52 8.68
N ILE A 56 -5.37 0.18 7.63
CA ILE A 56 -6.12 1.30 7.05
C ILE A 56 -7.42 0.83 6.43
N LYS A 57 -7.44 -0.37 5.85
CA LYS A 57 -8.65 -0.96 5.26
C LYS A 57 -9.69 -1.34 6.33
N ASN A 58 -9.23 -1.68 7.55
CA ASN A 58 -10.09 -2.06 8.66
C ASN A 58 -9.52 -1.52 9.98
N ARG A 59 -9.97 -0.32 10.38
CA ARG A 59 -9.53 0.35 11.61
C ARG A 59 -9.88 -0.39 12.90
N SER A 60 -10.85 -1.30 12.87
CA SER A 60 -11.20 -2.14 14.03
C SER A 60 -10.14 -3.21 14.32
N SER A 61 -9.33 -3.57 13.32
CA SER A 61 -8.22 -4.49 13.46
C SER A 61 -6.95 -3.69 13.79
N TRP A 62 -6.62 -3.68 15.07
CA TRP A 62 -5.47 -2.97 15.62
C TRP A 62 -4.67 -3.87 16.56
N GLY A 63 -3.38 -3.58 16.70
CA GLY A 63 -2.49 -4.42 17.48
C GLY A 63 -1.03 -4.09 17.24
N ILE A 64 -0.17 -5.01 17.64
CA ILE A 64 1.29 -4.87 17.56
C ILE A 64 1.85 -5.71 16.43
N PHE A 65 2.95 -5.28 15.82
CA PHE A 65 3.67 -6.01 14.78
C PHE A 65 5.15 -5.62 14.77
N PRO A 66 6.07 -6.52 14.36
CA PRO A 66 7.50 -6.20 14.33
C PRO A 66 7.82 -5.08 13.34
N THR A 67 8.86 -4.30 13.60
CA THR A 67 9.31 -3.25 12.67
C THR A 67 9.79 -3.85 11.34
N GLY A 68 10.42 -5.02 11.36
CA GLY A 68 10.99 -5.68 10.17
C GLY A 68 9.98 -6.26 9.19
N VAL A 69 8.69 -6.36 9.55
CA VAL A 69 7.65 -6.86 8.63
C VAL A 69 6.97 -5.75 7.84
N VAL A 70 7.29 -4.48 8.11
CA VAL A 70 6.76 -3.31 7.41
C VAL A 70 7.86 -2.40 6.88
N SER A 71 7.56 -1.67 5.82
CA SER A 71 8.39 -0.56 5.33
C SER A 71 7.64 0.75 5.49
N ILE A 72 8.28 1.74 6.13
CA ILE A 72 7.73 3.09 6.28
C ILE A 72 7.54 3.73 4.91
N ARG A 73 6.43 4.44 4.73
CA ARG A 73 6.07 5.18 3.51
C ARG A 73 5.98 6.68 3.79
N PRO A 74 6.45 7.53 2.87
CA PRO A 74 6.21 8.96 2.96
C PRO A 74 4.71 9.28 3.00
N CYS A 75 4.31 10.08 3.99
CA CYS A 75 2.91 10.47 4.17
C CYS A 75 2.80 11.92 4.66
N SER A 76 1.62 12.52 4.44
CA SER A 76 1.16 13.71 5.15
C SER A 76 0.26 13.29 6.30
N VAL A 77 0.38 13.98 7.43
CA VAL A 77 -0.37 13.68 8.65
C VAL A 77 -1.16 14.92 9.04
N LYS A 78 -2.46 14.77 9.24
CA LYS A 78 -3.36 15.82 9.75
C LYS A 78 -3.91 15.38 11.11
N GLY A 79 -3.76 16.22 12.13
CA GLY A 79 -4.13 15.91 13.52
C GLY A 79 -3.04 15.14 14.27
N THR A 80 -3.40 14.59 15.44
CA THR A 80 -2.47 13.94 16.37
C THR A 80 -3.02 12.63 16.91
N GLY A 81 -2.13 11.75 17.37
CA GLY A 81 -2.49 10.47 17.97
C GLY A 81 -3.21 9.50 17.03
N VAL A 82 -3.96 8.56 17.60
CA VAL A 82 -4.66 7.47 16.88
C VAL A 82 -5.66 7.98 15.85
N ASN A 83 -6.26 9.16 16.10
CA ASN A 83 -7.25 9.77 15.21
C ASN A 83 -6.62 10.60 14.08
N ALA A 84 -5.30 10.69 14.00
CA ALA A 84 -4.63 11.38 12.91
C ALA A 84 -5.01 10.77 11.55
N ILE A 85 -5.19 11.61 10.56
CA ILE A 85 -5.43 11.20 9.17
C ILE A 85 -4.07 11.14 8.48
N VAL A 86 -3.63 9.93 8.12
CA VAL A 86 -2.41 9.71 7.34
C VAL A 86 -2.76 9.50 5.87
N GLU A 87 -2.19 10.33 5.00
CA GLU A 87 -2.38 10.27 3.54
C GLU A 87 -1.03 9.94 2.88
N PRO A 88 -0.93 8.87 2.07
CA PRO A 88 0.29 8.60 1.30
C PRO A 88 0.63 9.77 0.38
N LYS A 89 1.91 10.15 0.30
CA LYS A 89 2.40 11.16 -0.66
C LYS A 89 2.66 10.57 -2.05
N ASP A 90 1.84 9.60 -2.46
CA ASP A 90 1.98 8.96 -3.77
C ASP A 90 1.53 9.93 -4.87
N ASP A 91 2.19 9.84 -6.03
CA ASP A 91 1.77 10.50 -7.25
C ASP A 91 0.29 10.15 -7.58
N PRO A 92 -0.58 11.14 -7.84
CA PRO A 92 -2.00 10.91 -8.12
C PRO A 92 -2.24 9.87 -9.23
N LEU A 93 -1.45 9.91 -10.30
CA LEU A 93 -1.58 8.96 -11.41
C LEU A 93 -1.16 7.54 -10.98
N VAL A 94 -0.12 7.41 -10.18
CA VAL A 94 0.32 6.11 -9.63
C VAL A 94 -0.75 5.50 -8.73
N LYS A 95 -1.44 6.34 -7.94
CA LYS A 95 -2.57 5.94 -7.10
C LYS A 95 -3.78 5.53 -7.93
N GLU A 96 -4.15 6.33 -8.93
CA GLU A 96 -5.26 6.07 -9.84
C GLU A 96 -5.06 4.76 -10.61
N ILE A 97 -3.88 4.54 -11.20
CA ILE A 97 -3.57 3.28 -11.88
C ILE A 97 -3.72 2.09 -10.92
N ALA A 98 -3.29 2.21 -9.66
CA ALA A 98 -3.47 1.14 -8.68
C ALA A 98 -4.95 0.84 -8.40
N ASN A 99 -5.82 1.85 -8.40
CA ASN A 99 -7.26 1.69 -8.20
C ASN A 99 -7.90 1.02 -9.42
N VAL A 100 -7.64 1.53 -10.62
CA VAL A 100 -8.18 0.98 -11.87
C VAL A 100 -7.72 -0.46 -12.08
N LEU A 101 -6.47 -0.80 -11.77
CA LEU A 101 -6.00 -2.19 -11.82
C LEU A 101 -6.78 -3.14 -10.88
N ARG A 102 -7.25 -2.67 -9.71
CA ARG A 102 -8.08 -3.49 -8.80
C ARG A 102 -9.49 -3.68 -9.35
N GLU A 103 -10.07 -2.65 -9.96
CA GLU A 103 -11.37 -2.71 -10.61
C GLU A 103 -11.32 -3.65 -11.82
N TRP A 104 -10.33 -3.46 -12.69
CA TRP A 104 -10.14 -4.29 -13.86
C TRP A 104 -9.74 -5.73 -13.51
N ALA A 105 -9.07 -5.97 -12.38
CA ALA A 105 -8.86 -7.34 -11.90
C ALA A 105 -10.18 -8.07 -11.60
N ARG A 106 -11.22 -7.38 -11.12
CA ARG A 106 -12.56 -7.96 -10.93
C ARG A 106 -13.23 -8.23 -12.27
N LEU A 107 -13.21 -7.24 -13.18
CA LEU A 107 -13.74 -7.40 -14.54
C LEU A 107 -13.06 -8.55 -15.29
N TRP A 108 -11.73 -8.62 -15.24
CA TRP A 108 -10.93 -9.64 -15.91
C TRP A 108 -11.27 -11.05 -15.44
N LYS A 109 -11.46 -11.25 -14.12
CA LYS A 109 -11.95 -12.52 -13.56
C LYS A 109 -13.36 -12.87 -14.05
N LYS A 110 -14.25 -11.88 -14.14
CA LYS A 110 -15.62 -12.06 -14.66
C LYS A 110 -15.59 -12.51 -16.13
N LEU A 111 -14.82 -11.82 -16.98
CA LEU A 111 -14.67 -12.16 -18.41
C LEU A 111 -14.15 -13.58 -18.63
N TYR A 112 -13.27 -14.07 -17.75
CA TYR A 112 -12.79 -15.46 -17.79
C TYR A 112 -13.92 -16.47 -17.58
N VAL A 113 -14.75 -16.25 -16.55
CA VAL A 113 -15.89 -17.12 -16.23
C VAL A 113 -16.92 -17.12 -17.36
N GLU A 114 -17.16 -15.95 -17.96
CA GLU A 114 -18.09 -15.75 -19.08
C GLU A 114 -17.54 -16.21 -20.43
N ARG A 115 -16.27 -16.66 -20.48
CA ARG A 115 -15.58 -17.13 -21.71
C ARG A 115 -15.46 -16.06 -22.81
N GLU A 116 -15.42 -14.78 -22.41
CA GLU A 116 -15.22 -13.62 -23.28
C GLU A 116 -13.74 -13.46 -23.68
N THR A 117 -13.21 -14.43 -24.43
CA THR A 117 -11.76 -14.62 -24.68
C THR A 117 -11.05 -13.40 -25.27
N TYR A 118 -11.67 -12.70 -26.22
CA TYR A 118 -11.11 -11.50 -26.83
C TYR A 118 -10.97 -10.36 -25.82
N ARG A 119 -12.06 -10.05 -25.10
CA ARG A 119 -12.08 -8.99 -24.08
C ARG A 119 -11.15 -9.32 -22.92
N PHE A 120 -11.14 -10.58 -22.46
CA PHE A 120 -10.22 -11.06 -21.44
C PHE A 120 -8.76 -10.78 -21.82
N SER A 121 -8.37 -11.10 -23.06
CA SER A 121 -7.02 -10.90 -23.55
C SER A 121 -6.67 -9.42 -23.73
N ALA A 122 -7.62 -8.61 -24.21
CA ALA A 122 -7.46 -7.18 -24.39
C ALA A 122 -7.25 -6.45 -23.05
N VAL A 123 -8.12 -6.71 -22.06
CA VAL A 123 -8.00 -6.14 -20.71
C VAL A 123 -6.67 -6.56 -20.08
N ALA A 124 -6.30 -7.84 -20.16
CA ALA A 124 -5.04 -8.33 -19.60
C ALA A 124 -3.81 -7.61 -20.20
N LYS A 125 -3.83 -7.33 -21.51
CA LYS A 125 -2.76 -6.59 -22.18
C LYS A 125 -2.62 -5.19 -21.62
N VAL A 126 -3.71 -4.44 -21.55
CA VAL A 126 -3.68 -3.06 -21.06
C VAL A 126 -3.35 -3.00 -19.57
N MET A 127 -3.83 -3.95 -18.75
CA MET A 127 -3.42 -4.07 -17.34
C MET A 127 -1.90 -4.23 -17.18
N ARG A 128 -1.26 -5.06 -18.01
CA ARG A 128 0.20 -5.24 -17.97
C ARG A 128 0.95 -3.96 -18.33
N GLU A 129 0.47 -3.23 -19.34
CA GLU A 129 1.07 -1.96 -19.76
C GLU A 129 0.91 -0.87 -18.67
N LEU A 130 -0.25 -0.80 -18.02
CA LEU A 130 -0.50 0.07 -16.87
C LEU A 130 0.41 -0.28 -15.70
N LEU A 131 0.57 -1.57 -15.38
CA LEU A 131 1.44 -2.05 -14.30
C LEU A 131 2.92 -1.71 -14.58
N ALA A 132 3.39 -1.93 -15.81
CA ALA A 132 4.75 -1.61 -16.21
C ALA A 132 5.02 -0.11 -16.15
N GLY A 133 4.11 0.71 -16.68
CA GLY A 133 4.24 2.17 -16.61
C GLY A 133 4.18 2.70 -15.18
N ARG A 134 3.28 2.16 -14.34
CA ARG A 134 3.24 2.50 -12.91
C ARG A 134 4.57 2.19 -12.20
N ARG A 135 5.17 1.03 -12.49
CA ARG A 135 6.48 0.66 -11.95
C ARG A 135 7.56 1.67 -12.36
N ALA A 136 7.58 2.08 -13.62
CA ALA A 136 8.54 3.07 -14.12
C ALA A 136 8.35 4.46 -13.48
N LEU A 137 7.10 4.91 -13.29
CA LEU A 137 6.82 6.16 -12.57
C LEU A 137 7.30 6.11 -11.12
N VAL A 138 7.09 4.99 -10.42
CA VAL A 138 7.54 4.80 -9.03
C VAL A 138 9.07 4.70 -8.94
N ALA A 139 9.73 4.10 -9.92
CA ALA A 139 11.19 3.97 -9.94
C ALA A 139 11.91 5.32 -10.02
N GLY A 140 11.29 6.33 -10.66
CA GLY A 140 11.84 7.68 -10.74
C GLY A 140 13.13 7.80 -11.56
N THR A 141 13.45 6.81 -12.40
CA THR A 141 14.69 6.74 -13.19
C THR A 141 14.58 7.35 -14.58
N LEU A 142 13.43 7.93 -14.93
CA LEU A 142 13.16 8.52 -16.24
C LEU A 142 13.50 10.01 -16.24
N THR A 143 13.90 10.54 -17.40
CA THR A 143 14.01 12.00 -17.56
C THR A 143 12.65 12.68 -17.49
N GLN A 144 12.63 14.01 -17.36
CA GLN A 144 11.39 14.78 -17.31
C GLN A 144 10.53 14.55 -18.57
N ASP A 145 11.14 14.59 -19.76
CA ASP A 145 10.42 14.39 -21.02
C ASP A 145 9.90 12.95 -21.17
N GLN A 146 10.72 11.95 -20.79
CA GLN A 146 10.29 10.55 -20.78
C GLN A 146 9.13 10.31 -19.81
N THR A 147 9.21 10.91 -18.62
CA THR A 147 8.13 10.86 -17.63
C THR A 147 6.87 11.48 -18.18
N ARG A 148 6.94 12.68 -18.77
CA ARG A 148 5.80 13.36 -19.39
C ARG A 148 5.15 12.50 -20.48
N ALA A 149 5.93 11.95 -21.40
CA ALA A 149 5.45 11.08 -22.47
C ALA A 149 4.79 9.80 -21.92
N LEU A 150 5.38 9.18 -20.89
CA LEU A 150 4.82 8.00 -20.24
C LEU A 150 3.48 8.31 -19.56
N ARG A 151 3.38 9.44 -18.83
CA ARG A 151 2.12 9.86 -18.18
C ARG A 151 0.99 9.99 -19.19
N LEU A 152 1.22 10.69 -20.30
CA LEU A 152 0.22 10.87 -21.36
C LEU A 152 -0.25 9.52 -21.92
N ARG A 153 0.68 8.60 -22.17
CA ARG A 153 0.37 7.25 -22.65
C ARG A 153 -0.47 6.46 -21.64
N LEU A 154 -0.20 6.60 -20.34
CA LEU A 154 -0.93 5.90 -19.29
C LEU A 154 -2.34 6.45 -19.12
N VAL A 155 -2.52 7.77 -19.13
CA VAL A 155 -3.85 8.40 -19.09
C VAL A 155 -4.71 7.92 -20.26
N ALA A 156 -4.18 7.94 -21.49
CA ALA A 156 -4.92 7.44 -22.65
C ALA A 156 -5.34 5.96 -22.53
N LYS A 157 -4.58 5.13 -21.79
CA LYS A 157 -4.94 3.73 -21.52
C LYS A 157 -6.02 3.59 -20.45
N LEU A 158 -6.02 4.46 -19.44
CA LEU A 158 -7.09 4.53 -18.46
C LEU A 158 -8.41 4.91 -19.14
N ASP A 159 -8.37 5.94 -19.99
CA ASP A 159 -9.55 6.40 -20.75
C ASP A 159 -10.10 5.33 -21.68
N TRP A 160 -9.23 4.49 -22.28
CA TRP A 160 -9.66 3.41 -23.17
C TRP A 160 -10.58 2.41 -22.47
N GLY A 161 -10.32 2.02 -21.22
CA GLY A 161 -11.15 1.02 -20.55
C GLY A 161 -12.26 1.59 -19.66
N ASN A 162 -12.42 2.93 -19.65
CA ASN A 162 -13.64 3.58 -19.16
C ASN A 162 -14.73 3.69 -20.24
N ARG A 163 -14.42 3.32 -21.49
CA ARG A 163 -15.37 3.21 -22.61
C ARG A 163 -15.91 1.80 -22.71
#